data_AF-S8E7I9-F1
#
_entry.id   AF-S8E7I9-F1
#
_cell.length_a   1.000
_cell.length_b   1.000
_cell.length_c   1.000
_cell.angle_alpha   90.00
_cell.angle_beta   90.00
_cell.angle_gamma   90.00
#
_symmetry.space_group_name_H-M   'P 1'
#
loop_
_entity.id
_entity.type
_entity.pdbx_description
1 polymer ?
#
loop_
_entity_poly.entity_id
_entity_poly.type
_entity_poly.pdbx_seq_one_letter_code
_entity_poly.pdbx_strand_id
1 'polypeptide(L)'
;MSGHHIKVDVAAYSDDWLGFERAARICQTTPHVTETGYTSEGFLISADPARLSEDRTAFDIVVRLPAPTWTSQPLLLPNVSASLYGFNILVDNMDGFVIFDSVFMRSMGKPIHIGSMHANNVRLQNWNGEIAGALTSSNRIDLYAHNGAVSVNASLLAGRDHGNTHAETPTVIVTTINGAIKADVNLLSGPRATTTIVPAYKTIFHTNDAPLIVAYPAAPEHHNLTLFASNSHAPTTLRLPESFVGGLALRSPSPYRRPVVHFDEGTDKRGRTLQVTSMGDDLMTARVASRGGVHELQGGSVDARAIDGALDLFL
;
A
#
# COMPACT_ATOMS: atom_id res chain seq x y z
N MET A 1 26.58 -20.89 -17.02
CA MET A 1 25.67 -20.11 -16.16
C MET A 1 26.16 -18.67 -16.20
N SER A 2 25.52 -17.81 -16.98
CA SER A 2 25.82 -16.37 -16.99
C SER A 2 25.32 -15.77 -15.68
N GLY A 3 26.22 -15.22 -14.86
CA GLY A 3 25.82 -14.54 -13.62
C GLY A 3 24.91 -13.36 -13.93
N HIS A 4 23.72 -13.32 -13.31
CA HIS A 4 22.89 -12.13 -13.28
C HIS A 4 23.50 -11.16 -12.27
N HIS A 5 24.31 -10.24 -12.75
CA HIS A 5 24.96 -9.24 -11.90
C HIS A 5 24.05 -8.02 -11.74
N ILE A 6 23.73 -7.65 -10.51
CA ILE A 6 23.19 -6.33 -10.17
C ILE A 6 24.32 -5.32 -10.35
N LYS A 7 24.08 -4.26 -11.10
CA LYS A 7 25.03 -3.16 -11.30
C LYS A 7 24.56 -1.96 -10.52
N VAL A 8 25.48 -1.30 -9.83
CA VAL A 8 25.18 -0.10 -9.05
C VAL A 8 26.16 0.96 -9.51
N ASP A 9 25.63 1.96 -10.18
CA ASP A 9 26.38 3.12 -10.65
C ASP A 9 26.17 4.24 -9.61
N VAL A 10 27.27 4.73 -9.04
CA VAL A 10 27.23 5.82 -8.06
C VAL A 10 27.96 7.02 -8.65
N ALA A 11 27.25 8.12 -8.84
CA ALA A 11 27.83 9.40 -9.21
C ALA A 11 27.70 10.35 -8.01
N ALA A 12 28.81 10.65 -7.36
CA ALA A 12 28.84 11.55 -6.20
C ALA A 12 29.72 12.77 -6.49
N TYR A 13 29.19 13.95 -6.15
CA TYR A 13 29.88 15.23 -6.13
C TYR A 13 29.96 15.66 -4.66
N SER A 14 31.14 15.56 -4.06
CA SER A 14 31.37 15.92 -2.67
C SER A 14 32.66 16.70 -2.54
N ASP A 15 32.61 17.82 -1.83
CA ASP A 15 33.80 18.55 -1.39
C ASP A 15 34.49 17.83 -0.20
N ASP A 16 33.78 16.93 0.48
CA ASP A 16 34.29 16.07 1.56
C ASP A 16 34.07 14.58 1.23
N TRP A 17 35.00 13.99 0.50
CA TRP A 17 34.95 12.57 0.12
C TRP A 17 35.00 11.62 1.33
N LEU A 18 35.79 11.94 2.34
CA LEU A 18 35.91 11.12 3.56
C LEU A 18 34.64 11.20 4.42
N GLY A 19 33.97 12.35 4.47
CA GLY A 19 32.63 12.49 5.04
C GLY A 19 31.62 11.61 4.31
N PHE A 20 31.62 11.68 2.98
CA PHE A 20 30.75 10.86 2.14
C PHE A 20 30.94 9.35 2.39
N GLU A 21 32.16 8.82 2.36
CA GLU A 21 32.40 7.37 2.60
C GLU A 21 31.96 6.91 3.99
N ARG A 22 31.95 7.80 4.98
CA ARG A 22 31.49 7.50 6.35
C ARG A 22 29.97 7.57 6.48
N ALA A 23 29.33 8.47 5.74
CA ALA A 23 27.90 8.76 5.83
C ALA A 23 27.05 7.92 4.87
N ALA A 24 27.59 7.55 3.71
CA ALA A 24 26.92 6.76 2.69
C ALA A 24 27.38 5.29 2.74
N ARG A 25 26.42 4.37 2.80
CA ARG A 25 26.65 2.93 2.69
C ARG A 25 25.90 2.43 1.48
N ILE A 26 26.62 1.92 0.50
CA ILE A 26 26.04 1.47 -0.77
C ILE A 26 26.49 0.02 -0.98
N CYS A 27 25.59 -0.83 -1.49
CA CYS A 27 25.88 -2.24 -1.77
C CYS A 27 26.25 -3.10 -0.56
N GLN A 28 25.78 -2.77 0.65
CA GLN A 28 26.00 -3.68 1.78
C GLN A 28 25.10 -4.92 1.64
N THR A 29 25.73 -6.08 1.52
CA THR A 29 25.08 -7.40 1.38
C THR A 29 25.08 -8.19 2.68
N THR A 30 25.87 -7.77 3.67
CA THR A 30 25.87 -8.36 5.01
C THR A 30 24.56 -8.05 5.70
N PRO A 31 23.89 -9.05 6.32
CA PRO A 31 22.69 -8.82 7.10
C PRO A 31 22.89 -7.68 8.10
N HIS A 32 22.15 -6.59 7.93
CA HIS A 32 22.22 -5.43 8.81
C HIS A 32 20.89 -5.28 9.53
N VAL A 33 20.92 -5.35 10.86
CA VAL A 33 19.73 -5.03 11.65
C VAL A 33 19.54 -3.51 11.58
N THR A 34 18.54 -3.10 10.83
CA THR A 34 18.07 -1.70 10.75
C THR A 34 17.68 -1.19 12.15
N GLU A 35 17.63 0.12 12.33
CA GLU A 35 17.20 0.75 13.60
C GLU A 35 15.82 0.28 14.10
N THR A 36 14.99 -0.24 13.18
CA THR A 36 13.66 -0.77 13.45
C THR A 36 13.65 -2.28 13.75
N GLY A 37 14.81 -2.93 13.86
CA GLY A 37 14.95 -4.34 14.22
C GLY A 37 14.87 -5.33 13.06
N TYR A 38 14.79 -4.87 11.81
CA TYR A 38 14.74 -5.76 10.64
C TYR A 38 16.14 -6.06 10.13
N THR A 39 16.45 -7.33 9.93
CA THR A 39 17.68 -7.77 9.27
C THR A 39 17.54 -7.59 7.76
N SER A 40 18.34 -6.71 7.15
CA SER A 40 18.38 -6.57 5.70
C SER A 40 19.20 -7.71 5.09
N GLU A 41 18.56 -8.82 4.73
CA GLU A 41 19.20 -9.85 3.91
C GLU A 41 19.08 -9.47 2.43
N GLY A 42 19.98 -8.63 1.93
CA GLY A 42 19.91 -8.16 0.55
C GLY A 42 20.71 -6.89 0.30
N PHE A 43 20.21 -6.02 -0.55
CA PHE A 43 20.91 -4.80 -0.97
C PHE A 43 20.49 -3.60 -0.13
N LEU A 44 21.44 -3.01 0.61
CA LEU A 44 21.24 -1.79 1.41
C LEU A 44 21.89 -0.58 0.75
N ILE A 45 21.11 0.50 0.65
CA ILE A 45 21.58 1.87 0.42
C ILE A 45 21.18 2.72 1.63
N SER A 46 22.12 3.38 2.29
CA SER A 46 21.80 4.38 3.29
C SER A 46 22.68 5.60 3.18
N ALA A 47 22.12 6.76 3.48
CA ALA A 47 22.84 8.01 3.61
C ALA A 47 22.18 8.87 4.68
N ASP A 48 22.98 9.32 5.64
CA ASP A 48 22.54 10.22 6.71
C ASP A 48 23.03 11.65 6.44
N PRO A 49 22.14 12.58 6.05
CA PRO A 49 22.51 13.96 5.76
C PRO A 49 22.96 14.71 6.99
N ALA A 50 22.58 14.30 8.22
CA ALA A 50 23.11 14.92 9.43
C ALA A 50 24.61 14.65 9.64
N ARG A 51 25.15 13.65 8.92
CA ARG A 51 26.59 13.30 8.89
C ARG A 51 27.28 13.76 7.62
N LEU A 52 26.53 14.23 6.63
CA LEU A 52 27.11 14.91 5.49
C LEU A 52 27.46 16.33 5.92
N SER A 53 28.65 16.79 5.52
CA SER A 53 29.04 18.19 5.71
C SER A 53 27.96 19.10 5.13
N GLU A 54 27.66 20.23 5.80
CA GLU A 54 26.79 21.29 5.24
C GLU A 54 27.31 21.80 3.89
N ASP A 55 28.57 21.52 3.57
CA ASP A 55 29.19 21.85 2.29
C ASP A 55 28.77 20.87 1.18
N ARG A 56 27.87 21.38 0.32
CA ARG A 56 27.74 21.10 -1.13
C ARG A 56 27.87 19.65 -1.60
N THR A 57 27.42 18.69 -0.80
CA THR A 57 27.41 17.28 -1.23
C THR A 57 26.12 16.98 -2.01
N ALA A 58 26.26 16.55 -3.26
CA ALA A 58 25.17 16.07 -4.11
C ALA A 58 25.54 14.71 -4.70
N PHE A 59 24.64 13.74 -4.67
CA PHE A 59 24.88 12.46 -5.30
C PHE A 59 23.64 11.89 -5.96
N ASP A 60 23.89 11.10 -6.98
CA ASP A 60 22.94 10.32 -7.74
C ASP A 60 23.36 8.84 -7.66
N ILE A 61 22.44 7.98 -7.27
CA ILE A 61 22.67 6.55 -7.12
C ILE A 61 21.71 5.85 -8.07
N VAL A 62 22.26 5.20 -9.08
CA VAL A 62 21.49 4.46 -10.08
C VAL A 62 21.75 2.98 -9.87
N VAL A 63 20.73 2.27 -9.39
CA VAL A 63 20.75 0.81 -9.24
C VAL A 63 20.15 0.19 -10.49
N ARG A 64 20.95 -0.54 -11.25
CA ARG A 64 20.52 -1.26 -12.45
C ARG A 64 20.42 -2.75 -12.17
N LEU A 65 19.21 -3.25 -12.29
CA LEU A 65 18.95 -4.68 -12.21
C LEU A 65 19.19 -5.33 -13.58
N PRO A 66 19.67 -6.58 -13.63
CA PRO A 66 19.86 -7.26 -14.90
C PRO A 66 18.49 -7.42 -15.59
N ALA A 67 18.40 -6.97 -16.84
CA ALA A 67 17.18 -7.11 -17.62
C ALA A 67 16.88 -8.61 -17.83
N PRO A 68 15.67 -9.08 -17.54
CA PRO A 68 15.28 -10.43 -17.91
C PRO A 68 15.29 -10.55 -19.43
N THR A 69 15.67 -11.72 -19.95
CA THR A 69 15.46 -12.01 -21.36
C THR A 69 13.96 -12.23 -21.58
N TRP A 70 13.42 -11.90 -22.76
CA TRP A 70 11.96 -11.91 -23.00
C TRP A 70 11.30 -13.29 -22.83
N THR A 71 12.12 -14.34 -22.74
CA THR A 71 11.69 -15.72 -22.51
C THR A 71 11.91 -16.20 -21.06
N SER A 72 12.49 -15.38 -20.20
CA SER A 72 12.80 -15.75 -18.81
C SER A 72 11.70 -15.32 -17.84
N GLN A 73 11.54 -16.10 -16.78
CA GLN A 73 10.75 -15.73 -15.62
C GLN A 73 11.26 -14.41 -15.00
N PRO A 74 10.42 -13.64 -14.31
CA PRO A 74 10.85 -12.43 -13.59
C PRO A 74 12.02 -12.73 -12.65
N LEU A 75 12.94 -11.79 -12.53
CA LEU A 75 14.06 -11.91 -11.60
C LEU A 75 13.53 -11.86 -10.15
N LEU A 76 13.80 -12.92 -9.39
CA LEU A 76 13.49 -12.94 -7.96
C LEU A 76 14.63 -12.28 -7.19
N LEU A 77 14.34 -11.19 -6.50
CA LEU A 77 15.26 -10.53 -5.59
C LEU A 77 14.76 -10.69 -4.16
N PRO A 78 15.64 -10.98 -3.18
CA PRO A 78 15.22 -11.14 -1.79
C PRO A 78 14.81 -9.77 -1.21
N ASN A 79 15.73 -9.05 -0.57
CA ASN A 79 15.39 -7.79 0.08
C ASN A 79 16.13 -6.59 -0.52
N VAL A 80 15.41 -5.49 -0.68
CA VAL A 80 15.98 -4.17 -1.03
C VAL A 80 15.62 -3.19 0.08
N SER A 81 16.64 -2.50 0.59
CA SER A 81 16.49 -1.50 1.64
C SER A 81 17.17 -0.19 1.23
N ALA A 82 16.44 0.91 1.29
CA ALA A 82 16.96 2.24 1.04
C ALA A 82 16.56 3.20 2.16
N SER A 83 17.51 3.85 2.82
CA SER A 83 17.25 4.90 3.81
C SER A 83 18.04 6.15 3.45
N LEU A 84 17.38 7.05 2.72
CA LEU A 84 18.00 8.19 2.06
C LEU A 84 17.24 9.47 2.43
N TYR A 85 17.63 10.11 3.54
CA TYR A 85 16.99 11.35 3.97
C TYR A 85 17.42 12.53 3.09
N GLY A 86 16.48 13.35 2.63
CA GLY A 86 16.75 14.45 1.70
C GLY A 86 16.85 14.05 0.23
N PHE A 87 16.62 12.77 -0.11
CA PHE A 87 16.72 12.26 -1.48
C PHE A 87 15.37 11.98 -2.11
N ASN A 88 15.26 12.31 -3.40
CA ASN A 88 14.22 11.74 -4.25
C ASN A 88 14.55 10.26 -4.45
N ILE A 89 13.63 9.37 -4.11
CA ILE A 89 13.77 7.94 -4.42
C ILE A 89 12.87 7.67 -5.62
N LEU A 90 13.48 7.26 -6.73
CA LEU A 90 12.79 6.94 -7.97
C LEU A 90 12.96 5.45 -8.27
N VAL A 91 11.86 4.76 -8.50
CA VAL A 91 11.85 3.37 -8.98
C VAL A 91 11.13 3.38 -10.32
N ASP A 92 11.78 2.87 -11.36
CA ASP A 92 11.15 2.74 -12.69
C ASP A 92 10.03 1.69 -12.69
N ASN A 93 9.41 1.46 -13.85
CA ASN A 93 8.48 0.35 -14.04
C ASN A 93 9.23 -0.99 -13.99
N MET A 94 9.12 -1.69 -12.87
CA MET A 94 9.73 -3.00 -12.62
C MET A 94 8.73 -4.15 -12.72
N ASP A 95 7.44 -3.85 -12.90
CA ASP A 95 6.40 -4.86 -12.95
C ASP A 95 6.60 -5.82 -14.13
N GLY A 96 6.44 -7.12 -13.88
CA GLY A 96 6.74 -8.18 -14.84
C GLY A 96 8.23 -8.45 -15.09
N PHE A 97 9.15 -7.59 -14.66
CA PHE A 97 10.59 -7.78 -14.83
C PHE A 97 11.25 -8.35 -13.57
N VAL A 98 10.84 -7.86 -12.40
CA VAL A 98 11.44 -8.18 -11.11
C VAL A 98 10.35 -8.39 -10.06
N ILE A 99 10.51 -9.41 -9.24
CA ILE A 99 9.69 -9.65 -8.06
C ILE A 99 10.60 -9.60 -6.84
N PHE A 100 10.29 -8.71 -5.91
CA PHE A 100 11.03 -8.59 -4.66
C PHE A 100 10.35 -9.42 -3.56
N ASP A 101 11.11 -10.02 -2.65
CA ASP A 101 10.54 -10.59 -1.44
C ASP A 101 10.16 -9.48 -0.46
N SER A 102 11.08 -8.54 -0.22
CA SER A 102 10.80 -7.37 0.62
C SER A 102 11.45 -6.10 0.09
N VAL A 103 10.71 -4.99 0.16
CA VAL A 103 11.21 -3.65 -0.18
C VAL A 103 10.95 -2.71 1.00
N PHE A 104 12.01 -2.11 1.51
CA PHE A 104 11.95 -1.05 2.49
C PHE A 104 12.57 0.22 1.93
N MET A 105 11.81 1.32 1.91
CA MET A 105 12.35 2.62 1.51
C MET A 105 11.95 3.69 2.52
N ARG A 106 12.91 4.51 2.91
CA ARG A 106 12.72 5.60 3.85
C ARG A 106 13.37 6.87 3.32
N SER A 107 12.62 7.96 3.31
CA SER A 107 13.11 9.30 2.98
C SER A 107 12.56 10.33 3.97
N MET A 108 13.07 11.56 3.87
CA MET A 108 12.63 12.72 4.64
C MET A 108 12.74 13.96 3.75
N GLY A 109 11.62 14.68 3.55
CA GLY A 109 11.60 15.96 2.83
C GLY A 109 11.45 15.88 1.32
N LYS A 110 11.82 14.76 0.70
CA LYS A 110 11.74 14.55 -0.76
C LYS A 110 10.86 13.34 -1.08
N PRO A 111 10.18 13.31 -2.24
CA PRO A 111 9.25 12.25 -2.60
C PRO A 111 9.90 10.87 -2.79
N ILE A 112 9.07 9.84 -2.61
CA ILE A 112 9.31 8.47 -3.08
C ILE A 112 8.33 8.23 -4.23
N HIS A 113 8.84 8.06 -5.43
CA HIS A 113 8.04 7.83 -6.63
C HIS A 113 8.37 6.46 -7.24
N ILE A 114 7.33 5.64 -7.45
CA ILE A 114 7.45 4.28 -7.97
C ILE A 114 6.61 4.19 -9.24
N GLY A 115 7.24 3.95 -10.38
CA GLY A 115 6.53 3.71 -11.64
C GLY A 115 5.60 2.50 -11.50
N SER A 116 6.17 1.33 -11.25
CA SER A 116 5.44 0.15 -10.80
C SER A 116 6.39 -0.89 -10.20
N MET A 117 5.93 -1.66 -9.23
CA MET A 117 6.76 -2.68 -8.57
C MET A 117 5.92 -3.84 -8.05
N HIS A 118 6.45 -5.05 -8.15
CA HIS A 118 5.87 -6.25 -7.54
C HIS A 118 6.77 -6.72 -6.38
N ALA A 119 6.23 -6.79 -5.17
CA ALA A 119 6.94 -7.37 -4.03
C ALA A 119 6.01 -8.11 -3.07
N ASN A 120 6.49 -9.17 -2.39
CA ASN A 120 5.68 -9.82 -1.36
C ASN A 120 5.40 -8.83 -0.21
N ASN A 121 6.43 -8.11 0.24
CA ASN A 121 6.34 -7.11 1.29
C ASN A 121 6.86 -5.75 0.81
N VAL A 122 6.08 -4.69 1.00
CA VAL A 122 6.47 -3.31 0.70
C VAL A 122 6.29 -2.48 1.96
N ARG A 123 7.32 -1.71 2.33
CA ARG A 123 7.24 -0.71 3.38
C ARG A 123 7.91 0.58 2.94
N LEU A 124 7.11 1.64 2.80
CA LEU A 124 7.59 2.96 2.40
C LEU A 124 7.31 3.97 3.51
N GLN A 125 8.33 4.74 3.88
CA GLN A 125 8.23 5.73 4.95
C GLN A 125 8.75 7.08 4.48
N ASN A 126 7.94 8.11 4.65
CA ASN A 126 8.35 9.48 4.35
C ASN A 126 7.86 10.45 5.42
N TRP A 127 8.68 11.39 5.87
CA TRP A 127 8.21 12.36 6.85
C TRP A 127 7.47 13.53 6.18
N ASN A 128 8.04 14.09 5.12
CA ASN A 128 7.60 15.38 4.56
C ASN A 128 7.42 15.34 3.04
N GLY A 129 7.82 14.27 2.37
CA GLY A 129 7.65 14.07 0.95
C GLY A 129 6.46 13.16 0.63
N GLU A 130 5.93 13.30 -0.58
CA GLU A 130 4.90 12.43 -1.12
C GLU A 130 5.40 10.98 -1.27
N ILE A 131 4.48 10.03 -1.15
CA ILE A 131 4.66 8.64 -1.61
C ILE A 131 3.67 8.42 -2.75
N ALA A 132 4.16 8.14 -3.95
CA ALA A 132 3.31 7.90 -5.11
C ALA A 132 3.79 6.70 -5.93
N GLY A 133 2.83 5.97 -6.52
CA GLY A 133 3.17 4.91 -7.47
C GLY A 133 2.19 3.75 -7.59
N ALA A 134 2.59 2.75 -8.36
CA ALA A 134 1.85 1.49 -8.49
C ALA A 134 2.58 0.34 -7.78
N LEU A 135 1.86 -0.40 -6.93
CA LEU A 135 2.42 -1.44 -6.07
C LEU A 135 1.59 -2.71 -6.17
N THR A 136 2.22 -3.83 -6.49
CA THR A 136 1.60 -5.16 -6.45
C THR A 136 2.20 -5.95 -5.32
N SER A 137 1.37 -6.57 -4.48
CA SER A 137 1.82 -7.37 -3.36
C SER A 137 0.94 -8.57 -3.07
N SER A 138 1.58 -9.70 -2.79
CA SER A 138 0.95 -10.95 -2.36
C SER A 138 0.74 -11.04 -0.85
N ASN A 139 1.42 -10.22 -0.05
CA ASN A 139 1.33 -10.27 1.42
C ASN A 139 1.03 -8.90 2.04
N ARG A 140 1.95 -7.92 1.96
CA ARG A 140 1.77 -6.67 2.71
C ARG A 140 2.31 -5.44 1.99
N ILE A 141 1.53 -4.36 2.00
CA ILE A 141 1.93 -3.00 1.65
C ILE A 141 1.71 -2.10 2.87
N ASP A 142 2.77 -1.43 3.34
CA ASP A 142 2.76 -0.56 4.52
C ASP A 142 3.34 0.81 4.16
N LEU A 143 2.47 1.81 4.02
CA LEU A 143 2.81 3.16 3.60
C LEU A 143 2.59 4.11 4.77
N TYR A 144 3.65 4.82 5.14
CA TYR A 144 3.60 5.82 6.20
C TYR A 144 4.12 7.15 5.69
N ALA A 145 3.29 8.18 5.69
CA ALA A 145 3.73 9.55 5.43
C ALA A 145 3.29 10.52 6.53
N HIS A 146 4.18 11.25 7.19
CA HIS A 146 3.76 12.12 8.29
C HIS A 146 2.98 13.34 7.77
N ASN A 147 3.62 14.19 6.96
CA ASN A 147 3.03 15.38 6.33
C ASN A 147 2.80 15.23 4.81
N GLY A 148 3.49 14.28 4.17
CA GLY A 148 3.38 14.07 2.73
C GLY A 148 2.09 13.36 2.33
N ALA A 149 1.58 13.69 1.15
CA ALA A 149 0.45 12.95 0.57
C ALA A 149 0.86 11.52 0.19
N VAL A 150 -0.12 10.62 0.14
CA VAL A 150 0.05 9.26 -0.40
C VAL A 150 -0.93 9.06 -1.56
N SER A 151 -0.40 8.86 -2.77
CA SER A 151 -1.20 8.64 -3.99
C SER A 151 -0.79 7.32 -4.66
N VAL A 152 -1.52 6.24 -4.39
CA VAL A 152 -1.12 4.89 -4.82
C VAL A 152 -2.20 4.11 -5.56
N ASN A 153 -1.74 3.32 -6.53
CA ASN A 153 -2.51 2.24 -7.13
C ASN A 153 -1.96 0.92 -6.57
N ALA A 154 -2.65 0.34 -5.59
CA ALA A 154 -2.25 -0.89 -4.93
C ALA A 154 -3.00 -2.09 -5.53
N SER A 155 -2.29 -3.18 -5.79
CA SER A 155 -2.86 -4.45 -6.22
C SER A 155 -2.52 -5.53 -5.21
N LEU A 156 -3.55 -6.05 -4.55
CA LEU A 156 -3.44 -7.11 -3.56
C LEU A 156 -3.71 -8.46 -4.22
N LEU A 157 -2.71 -9.33 -4.26
CA LEU A 157 -2.78 -10.63 -4.93
C LEU A 157 -3.00 -11.74 -3.90
N ALA A 158 -4.24 -12.21 -3.74
CA ALA A 158 -4.53 -13.36 -2.92
C ALA A 158 -4.15 -14.65 -3.66
N GLY A 159 -3.22 -15.43 -3.13
CA GLY A 159 -2.79 -16.69 -3.71
C GLY A 159 -2.28 -17.66 -2.66
N ARG A 160 -2.19 -18.95 -3.02
CA ARG A 160 -1.38 -19.89 -2.24
C ARG A 160 0.05 -19.82 -2.76
N ASP A 161 0.94 -19.32 -1.92
CA ASP A 161 2.36 -19.53 -2.13
C ASP A 161 2.70 -21.00 -1.84
N HIS A 162 3.64 -21.50 -2.63
CA HIS A 162 4.06 -22.90 -2.68
C HIS A 162 4.50 -23.43 -1.30
N GLY A 163 3.54 -23.96 -0.53
CA GLY A 163 3.81 -24.71 0.70
C GLY A 163 3.13 -24.18 1.96
N ASN A 164 2.54 -22.99 1.95
CA ASN A 164 1.80 -22.49 3.11
C ASN A 164 0.35 -23.00 3.08
N THR A 165 -0.06 -23.73 4.12
CA THR A 165 -1.42 -24.29 4.22
C THR A 165 -2.46 -23.23 4.57
N HIS A 166 -2.02 -22.08 5.08
CA HIS A 166 -2.86 -20.92 5.35
C HIS A 166 -2.78 -19.94 4.19
N ALA A 167 -3.93 -19.58 3.61
CA ALA A 167 -4.01 -18.48 2.66
C ALA A 167 -3.66 -17.20 3.41
N GLU A 168 -2.53 -16.58 3.07
CA GLU A 168 -2.19 -15.26 3.59
C GLU A 168 -3.27 -14.28 3.13
N THR A 169 -3.66 -13.36 4.02
CA THR A 169 -4.63 -12.31 3.72
C THR A 169 -3.83 -11.08 3.29
N PRO A 170 -3.74 -10.76 1.98
CA PRO A 170 -2.98 -9.62 1.54
C PRO A 170 -3.50 -8.35 2.19
N THR A 171 -2.58 -7.52 2.69
CA THR A 171 -2.90 -6.38 3.53
C THR A 171 -2.30 -5.10 2.97
N VAL A 172 -3.10 -4.05 2.80
CA VAL A 172 -2.59 -2.68 2.58
C VAL A 172 -2.89 -1.82 3.80
N ILE A 173 -1.87 -1.11 4.28
CA ILE A 173 -1.98 -0.14 5.37
C ILE A 173 -1.41 1.18 4.86
N VAL A 174 -2.21 2.22 4.86
CA VAL A 174 -1.79 3.57 4.50
C VAL A 174 -2.12 4.50 5.64
N THR A 175 -1.07 5.08 6.23
CA THR A 175 -1.19 5.96 7.38
C THR A 175 -0.53 7.28 7.09
N THR A 176 -1.26 8.36 7.35
CA THR A 176 -0.71 9.70 7.37
C THR A 176 -1.17 10.47 8.60
N ILE A 177 -0.55 11.63 8.86
CA ILE A 177 -1.07 12.56 9.88
C ILE A 177 -1.74 13.74 9.17
N ASN A 178 -0.99 14.47 8.36
CA ASN A 178 -1.44 15.71 7.71
C ASN A 178 -1.53 15.59 6.18
N GLY A 179 -1.15 14.43 5.63
CA GLY A 179 -1.14 14.18 4.20
C GLY A 179 -2.48 13.66 3.69
N ALA A 180 -2.90 14.09 2.51
CA ALA A 180 -4.04 13.48 1.85
C ALA A 180 -3.72 12.04 1.44
N ILE A 181 -4.69 11.15 1.55
CA ILE A 181 -4.60 9.78 1.04
C ILE A 181 -5.52 9.66 -0.16
N LYS A 182 -4.96 9.27 -1.31
CA LYS A 182 -5.70 8.84 -2.50
C LYS A 182 -5.22 7.45 -2.87
N ALA A 183 -6.08 6.45 -2.70
CA ALA A 183 -5.73 5.06 -2.95
C ALA A 183 -6.76 4.37 -3.84
N ASP A 184 -6.30 3.81 -4.95
CA ASP A 184 -7.06 2.85 -5.75
C ASP A 184 -6.52 1.45 -5.42
N VAL A 185 -7.37 0.55 -4.93
CA VAL A 185 -6.99 -0.79 -4.48
C VAL A 185 -7.67 -1.85 -5.34
N ASN A 186 -6.89 -2.57 -6.14
CA ASN A 186 -7.33 -3.73 -6.89
C ASN A 186 -7.21 -4.98 -6.01
N LEU A 187 -8.28 -5.76 -5.92
CA LEU A 187 -8.27 -7.07 -5.28
C LEU A 187 -8.14 -8.12 -6.39
N LEU A 188 -7.10 -8.94 -6.35
CA LEU A 188 -6.78 -9.89 -7.42
C LEU A 188 -6.64 -11.30 -6.84
N SER A 189 -7.23 -12.27 -7.53
CA SER A 189 -7.01 -13.68 -7.23
C SER A 189 -5.88 -14.23 -8.09
N GLY A 190 -4.90 -14.90 -7.49
CA GLY A 190 -3.82 -15.56 -8.19
C GLY A 190 -4.33 -16.72 -9.06
N PRO A 191 -3.57 -17.13 -10.09
CA PRO A 191 -3.98 -18.12 -11.09
C PRO A 191 -4.23 -19.53 -10.51
N ARG A 192 -3.83 -19.76 -9.26
CA ARG A 192 -4.02 -21.03 -8.54
C ARG A 192 -5.03 -20.94 -7.41
N ALA A 193 -5.80 -19.85 -7.33
CA ALA A 193 -6.92 -19.77 -6.41
C ALA A 193 -7.94 -20.86 -6.81
N THR A 194 -8.04 -21.91 -6.00
CA THR A 194 -9.07 -22.93 -6.19
C THR A 194 -10.44 -22.31 -5.89
N THR A 195 -11.47 -22.67 -6.67
CA THR A 195 -12.84 -22.15 -6.52
C THR A 195 -13.46 -22.41 -5.15
N THR A 196 -12.85 -23.26 -4.33
CA THR A 196 -13.31 -23.65 -3.00
C THR A 196 -13.00 -22.65 -1.89
N ILE A 197 -12.04 -21.73 -2.09
CA ILE A 197 -11.62 -20.78 -1.04
C ILE A 197 -11.92 -19.36 -1.50
N VAL A 198 -12.75 -18.67 -0.73
CA VAL A 198 -13.03 -17.25 -0.95
C VAL A 198 -11.79 -16.45 -0.54
N PRO A 199 -11.17 -15.67 -1.45
CA PRO A 199 -9.99 -14.87 -1.13
C PRO A 199 -10.35 -13.77 -0.13
N ALA A 200 -9.51 -13.59 0.89
CA ALA A 200 -9.68 -12.58 1.91
C ALA A 200 -8.63 -11.47 1.76
N TYR A 201 -9.04 -10.23 1.99
CA TYR A 201 -8.22 -9.03 1.84
C TYR A 201 -8.42 -8.12 3.05
N LYS A 202 -7.35 -7.45 3.48
CA LYS A 202 -7.41 -6.48 4.57
C LYS A 202 -6.86 -5.13 4.13
N THR A 203 -7.57 -4.07 4.48
CA THR A 203 -7.15 -2.71 4.12
C THR A 203 -7.35 -1.79 5.32
N ILE A 204 -6.38 -0.92 5.57
CA ILE A 204 -6.40 0.02 6.70
C ILE A 204 -5.94 1.38 6.20
N PHE A 205 -6.77 2.40 6.40
CA PHE A 205 -6.48 3.77 6.02
C PHE A 205 -6.68 4.71 7.21
N HIS A 206 -5.70 5.55 7.46
CA HIS A 206 -5.75 6.52 8.55
C HIS A 206 -5.11 7.84 8.13
N THR A 207 -5.80 8.94 8.35
CA THR A 207 -5.27 10.30 8.31
C THR A 207 -5.96 11.14 9.37
N ASN A 208 -5.40 12.28 9.77
CA ASN A 208 -6.05 13.16 10.74
C ASN A 208 -6.57 14.43 10.09
N ASP A 209 -5.74 15.13 9.31
CA ASP A 209 -6.00 16.52 8.96
C ASP A 209 -6.18 16.76 7.45
N ALA A 210 -6.33 15.68 6.66
CA ALA A 210 -6.43 15.79 5.21
C ALA A 210 -7.43 14.79 4.60
N PRO A 211 -7.89 15.03 3.36
CA PRO A 211 -8.88 14.16 2.72
C PRO A 211 -8.41 12.70 2.60
N LEU A 212 -9.33 11.76 2.84
CA LEU A 212 -9.14 10.33 2.65
C LEU A 212 -10.04 9.84 1.52
N ILE A 213 -9.46 9.45 0.40
CA ILE A 213 -10.18 8.93 -0.77
C ILE A 213 -9.68 7.53 -1.08
N VAL A 214 -10.56 6.53 -0.98
CA VAL A 214 -10.24 5.12 -1.25
C VAL A 214 -11.26 4.55 -2.22
N ALA A 215 -10.80 3.90 -3.28
CA ALA A 215 -11.67 3.21 -4.23
C ALA A 215 -11.17 1.79 -4.52
N TYR A 216 -12.10 0.90 -4.85
CA TYR A 216 -11.83 -0.48 -5.26
C TYR A 216 -12.31 -0.73 -6.69
N PRO A 217 -11.53 -0.32 -7.71
CA PRO A 217 -11.98 -0.38 -9.10
C PRO A 217 -12.07 -1.81 -9.65
N ALA A 218 -11.35 -2.76 -9.08
CA ALA A 218 -11.39 -4.17 -9.47
C ALA A 218 -11.41 -5.09 -8.25
N ALA A 219 -12.27 -6.11 -8.28
CA ALA A 219 -12.30 -7.18 -7.30
C ALA A 219 -12.87 -8.48 -7.90
N PRO A 220 -12.53 -9.67 -7.36
CA PRO A 220 -13.15 -10.92 -7.77
C PRO A 220 -14.65 -10.92 -7.44
N GLU A 221 -15.40 -11.78 -8.13
CA GLU A 221 -16.84 -11.92 -7.91
C GLU A 221 -17.19 -12.32 -6.47
N HIS A 222 -16.39 -13.23 -5.90
CA HIS A 222 -16.49 -13.64 -4.52
C HIS A 222 -15.17 -13.30 -3.82
N HIS A 223 -15.27 -12.47 -2.79
CA HIS A 223 -14.13 -12.09 -1.95
C HIS A 223 -14.63 -11.67 -0.57
N ASN A 224 -13.73 -11.69 0.41
CA ASN A 224 -13.96 -11.15 1.74
C ASN A 224 -13.05 -9.94 1.95
N LEU A 225 -13.61 -8.73 1.85
CA LEU A 225 -12.88 -7.48 2.11
C LEU A 225 -13.12 -7.02 3.54
N THR A 226 -12.06 -6.88 4.33
CA THR A 226 -12.07 -6.15 5.59
C THR A 226 -11.44 -4.76 5.40
N LEU A 227 -12.22 -3.70 5.60
CA LEU A 227 -11.78 -2.31 5.47
C LEU A 227 -11.92 -1.56 6.79
N PHE A 228 -10.82 -0.98 7.23
CA PHE A 228 -10.79 0.01 8.31
C PHE A 228 -10.39 1.37 7.74
N ALA A 229 -11.25 2.37 7.88
CA ALA A 229 -10.96 3.73 7.44
C ALA A 229 -11.20 4.70 8.59
N SER A 230 -10.27 5.61 8.84
CA SER A 230 -10.45 6.62 9.88
C SER A 230 -9.87 7.97 9.47
N ASN A 231 -10.64 9.02 9.71
CA ASN A 231 -10.26 10.41 9.54
C ASN A 231 -10.77 11.25 10.72
N SER A 232 -10.01 12.27 11.10
CA SER A 232 -10.38 13.14 12.22
C SER A 232 -11.06 14.41 11.72
N HIS A 233 -10.39 15.24 10.92
CA HIS A 233 -10.81 16.62 10.67
C HIS A 233 -11.11 16.93 9.20
N ALA A 234 -11.03 15.93 8.31
CA ALA A 234 -11.23 16.12 6.88
C ALA A 234 -12.20 15.10 6.27
N PRO A 235 -12.74 15.37 5.06
CA PRO A 235 -13.68 14.47 4.41
C PRO A 235 -13.07 13.09 4.10
N THR A 236 -13.91 12.06 4.20
CA THR A 236 -13.61 10.68 3.83
C THR A 236 -14.59 10.22 2.75
N THR A 237 -14.05 9.74 1.64
CA THR A 237 -14.80 9.16 0.54
C THR A 237 -14.32 7.74 0.29
N LEU A 238 -15.22 6.77 0.43
CA LEU A 238 -14.95 5.36 0.23
C LEU A 238 -15.82 4.85 -0.91
N ARG A 239 -15.25 4.12 -1.87
CA ARG A 239 -15.99 3.47 -2.96
C ARG A 239 -15.67 1.98 -2.99
N LEU A 240 -16.61 1.17 -2.52
CA LEU A 240 -16.48 -0.29 -2.47
C LEU A 240 -16.59 -0.92 -3.87
N PRO A 241 -16.11 -2.16 -4.05
CA PRO A 241 -16.28 -2.84 -5.33
C PRO A 241 -17.76 -3.19 -5.55
N GLU A 242 -18.20 -3.21 -6.81
CA GLU A 242 -19.57 -3.61 -7.17
C GLU A 242 -19.92 -5.05 -6.70
N SER A 243 -18.90 -5.90 -6.48
CA SER A 243 -19.07 -7.26 -5.94
C SER A 243 -19.17 -7.31 -4.42
N PHE A 244 -19.07 -6.19 -3.70
CA PHE A 244 -19.09 -6.18 -2.24
C PHE A 244 -20.44 -6.65 -1.69
N VAL A 245 -20.36 -7.57 -0.72
CA VAL A 245 -21.45 -8.10 0.11
C VAL A 245 -20.89 -8.22 1.52
N GLY A 246 -21.57 -7.69 2.53
CA GLY A 246 -20.99 -7.60 3.86
C GLY A 246 -21.65 -6.63 4.82
N GLY A 247 -21.06 -6.51 6.00
CA GLY A 247 -21.48 -5.57 7.04
C GLY A 247 -20.81 -4.21 6.91
N LEU A 248 -21.56 -3.17 7.21
CA LEU A 248 -21.12 -1.78 7.24
C LEU A 248 -21.32 -1.23 8.66
N ALA A 249 -20.29 -0.61 9.22
CA ALA A 249 -20.32 0.16 10.45
C ALA A 249 -19.68 1.53 10.17
N LEU A 250 -20.51 2.57 10.07
CA LEU A 250 -20.09 3.92 9.73
C LEU A 250 -20.29 4.83 10.94
N ARG A 251 -19.23 5.50 11.36
CA ARG A 251 -19.22 6.33 12.57
C ARG A 251 -18.95 7.77 12.25
N SER A 252 -19.82 8.68 12.68
CA SER A 252 -19.50 10.10 12.75
C SER A 252 -20.15 10.73 13.98
N PRO A 253 -19.35 11.12 15.00
CA PRO A 253 -19.86 11.74 16.22
C PRO A 253 -20.41 13.16 15.99
N SER A 254 -20.18 13.75 14.82
CA SER A 254 -20.66 15.09 14.49
C SER A 254 -22.17 15.08 14.17
N PRO A 255 -23.02 15.78 14.95
CA PRO A 255 -24.47 15.77 14.73
C PRO A 255 -24.89 16.41 13.39
N TYR A 256 -24.00 17.21 12.79
CA TYR A 256 -24.23 17.93 11.54
C TYR A 256 -23.68 17.19 10.30
N ARG A 257 -22.91 16.11 10.48
CA ARG A 257 -22.24 15.39 9.40
C ARG A 257 -22.47 13.89 9.53
N ARG A 258 -23.73 13.48 9.37
CA ARG A 258 -24.09 12.06 9.38
C ARG A 258 -23.42 11.32 8.21
N PRO A 259 -23.00 10.06 8.39
CA PRO A 259 -22.51 9.24 7.29
C PRO A 259 -23.57 9.11 6.20
N VAL A 260 -23.16 9.20 4.94
CA VAL A 260 -24.03 9.04 3.78
C VAL A 260 -23.63 7.79 3.02
N VAL A 261 -24.60 6.91 2.77
CA VAL A 261 -24.42 5.74 1.91
C VAL A 261 -25.14 5.98 0.60
N HIS A 262 -24.36 6.02 -0.48
CA HIS A 262 -24.84 6.17 -1.84
C HIS A 262 -25.04 4.77 -2.43
N PHE A 263 -26.28 4.31 -2.47
CA PHE A 263 -26.68 3.02 -3.06
C PHE A 263 -27.98 3.20 -3.84
N ASP A 264 -27.96 2.85 -5.11
CA ASP A 264 -29.12 2.89 -6.00
C ASP A 264 -29.48 1.47 -6.45
N GLU A 265 -30.48 0.88 -5.79
CA GLU A 265 -30.97 -0.46 -6.08
C GLU A 265 -31.49 -0.59 -7.53
N GLY A 266 -32.00 0.49 -8.12
CA GLY A 266 -32.50 0.48 -9.50
C GLY A 266 -31.40 0.37 -10.56
N THR A 267 -30.16 0.72 -10.20
CA THR A 267 -28.99 0.66 -11.08
C THR A 267 -28.01 -0.45 -10.71
N ASP A 268 -28.24 -1.16 -9.60
CA ASP A 268 -27.38 -2.25 -9.16
C ASP A 268 -27.54 -3.48 -10.07
N LYS A 269 -26.55 -3.69 -10.94
CA LYS A 269 -26.53 -4.81 -11.91
C LYS A 269 -26.47 -6.18 -11.26
N ARG A 270 -26.14 -6.27 -9.96
CA ARG A 270 -25.99 -7.52 -9.22
C ARG A 270 -27.21 -7.88 -8.38
N GLY A 271 -28.26 -7.04 -8.41
CA GLY A 271 -29.46 -7.26 -7.62
C GLY A 271 -29.17 -7.33 -6.12
N ARG A 272 -28.19 -6.58 -5.61
CA ARG A 272 -27.91 -6.44 -4.19
C ARG A 272 -29.00 -5.59 -3.54
N THR A 273 -29.16 -5.74 -2.24
CA THR A 273 -30.03 -4.89 -1.42
C THR A 273 -29.24 -4.35 -0.23
N LEU A 274 -29.52 -3.10 0.14
CA LEU A 274 -28.96 -2.46 1.33
C LEU A 274 -30.00 -2.52 2.46
N GLN A 275 -29.66 -3.19 3.56
CA GLN A 275 -30.50 -3.31 4.74
C GLN A 275 -29.86 -2.52 5.89
N VAL A 276 -30.42 -1.36 6.21
CA VAL A 276 -29.99 -0.57 7.38
C VAL A 276 -30.52 -1.25 8.64
N THR A 277 -29.62 -1.70 9.52
CA THR A 277 -29.97 -2.44 10.74
C THR A 277 -30.11 -1.53 11.95
N SER A 278 -29.31 -0.48 12.04
CA SER A 278 -29.41 0.54 13.10
C SER A 278 -28.94 1.90 12.59
N MET A 279 -29.56 2.97 13.09
CA MET A 279 -29.16 4.35 12.85
C MET A 279 -29.24 5.11 14.17
N GLY A 280 -28.11 5.22 14.86
CA GLY A 280 -27.93 6.06 16.04
C GLY A 280 -27.40 7.45 15.68
N ASP A 281 -27.16 8.27 16.70
CA ASP A 281 -26.63 9.63 16.51
C ASP A 281 -25.21 9.63 15.95
N ASP A 282 -24.37 8.65 16.33
CA ASP A 282 -22.96 8.56 15.96
C ASP A 282 -22.58 7.32 15.16
N LEU A 283 -23.46 6.32 15.07
CA LEU A 283 -23.22 5.03 14.44
C LEU A 283 -24.39 4.63 13.53
N MET A 284 -24.07 4.37 12.27
CA MET A 284 -24.94 3.69 11.32
C MET A 284 -24.41 2.28 11.09
N THR A 285 -25.27 1.27 11.25
CA THR A 285 -24.97 -0.10 10.82
C THR A 285 -25.91 -0.52 9.71
N ALA A 286 -25.34 -1.19 8.71
CA ALA A 286 -26.09 -1.71 7.58
C ALA A 286 -25.46 -2.99 7.05
N ARG A 287 -26.17 -3.69 6.19
CA ARG A 287 -25.69 -4.89 5.51
C ARG A 287 -26.03 -4.82 4.03
N VAL A 288 -25.07 -5.17 3.18
CA VAL A 288 -25.27 -5.38 1.74
C VAL A 288 -25.44 -6.88 1.51
N ALA A 289 -26.56 -7.30 0.91
CA ALA A 289 -26.90 -8.70 0.68
C ALA A 289 -27.26 -8.96 -0.79
N SER A 290 -26.85 -10.11 -1.33
CA SER A 290 -27.25 -10.55 -2.68
C SER A 290 -28.69 -11.08 -2.69
N ARG A 291 -29.49 -10.73 -3.69
CA ARG A 291 -30.85 -11.26 -3.87
C ARG A 291 -30.82 -12.74 -4.21
N GLY A 292 -31.45 -13.57 -3.36
CA GLY A 292 -31.62 -15.00 -3.60
C GLY A 292 -30.56 -15.94 -2.99
N GLY A 293 -29.58 -15.40 -2.25
CA GLY A 293 -28.60 -16.23 -1.55
C GLY A 293 -29.13 -16.76 -0.22
N VAL A 294 -29.61 -18.01 -0.19
CA VAL A 294 -29.94 -18.74 1.06
C VAL A 294 -28.67 -19.10 1.85
N HIS A 295 -27.49 -19.03 1.23
CA HIS A 295 -26.22 -19.17 1.91
C HIS A 295 -25.70 -17.81 2.35
N GLU A 296 -25.74 -17.59 3.67
CA GLU A 296 -24.99 -16.56 4.38
C GLU A 296 -23.48 -16.84 4.23
N LEU A 297 -22.94 -16.58 3.04
CA LEU A 297 -21.50 -16.57 2.84
C LEU A 297 -20.93 -15.46 3.74
N GLN A 298 -19.82 -15.75 4.43
CA GLN A 298 -19.07 -14.77 5.20
C GLN A 298 -18.70 -13.61 4.27
N GLY A 299 -19.46 -12.52 4.36
CA GLY A 299 -19.24 -11.29 3.61
C GLY A 299 -18.08 -10.48 4.18
N GLY A 300 -17.71 -9.43 3.45
CA GLY A 300 -16.77 -8.43 3.93
C GLY A 300 -17.26 -7.64 5.15
N SER A 301 -16.39 -6.84 5.72
CA SER A 301 -16.70 -5.92 6.82
C SER A 301 -16.03 -4.57 6.56
N VAL A 302 -16.80 -3.49 6.72
CA VAL A 302 -16.32 -2.11 6.63
C VAL A 302 -16.57 -1.43 7.98
N ASP A 303 -15.52 -0.96 8.63
CA ASP A 303 -15.60 -0.03 9.76
C ASP A 303 -14.94 1.29 9.34
N ALA A 304 -15.74 2.32 9.17
CA ALA A 304 -15.29 3.64 8.74
C ALA A 304 -15.68 4.70 9.76
N ARG A 305 -14.76 5.60 10.09
CA ARG A 305 -14.96 6.67 11.06
C ARG A 305 -14.50 8.02 10.51
N ALA A 306 -15.33 9.05 10.64
CA ALA A 306 -14.94 10.45 10.42
C ALA A 306 -15.40 11.30 11.63
N ILE A 307 -14.48 11.90 12.37
CA ILE A 307 -14.82 12.63 13.62
C ILE A 307 -15.56 13.94 13.31
N ASP A 308 -14.89 14.86 12.64
CA ASP A 308 -15.39 16.18 12.22
C ASP A 308 -15.49 16.29 10.68
N GLY A 309 -15.04 15.27 9.96
CA GLY A 309 -15.15 15.13 8.51
C GLY A 309 -16.51 14.62 8.04
N ALA A 310 -16.87 14.92 6.79
CA ALA A 310 -17.94 14.18 6.11
C ALA A 310 -17.48 12.74 5.82
N LEU A 311 -18.42 11.78 5.84
CA LEU A 311 -18.16 10.38 5.50
C LEU A 311 -19.15 9.94 4.42
N ASP A 312 -18.65 9.78 3.20
CA ASP A 312 -19.40 9.30 2.04
C ASP A 312 -18.94 7.89 1.67
N LEU A 313 -19.88 6.95 1.61
CA LEU A 313 -19.66 5.58 1.16
C LEU A 313 -20.46 5.33 -0.12
N PHE A 314 -19.77 4.92 -1.18
CA PHE A 314 -20.36 4.53 -2.46
C PHE A 314 -20.30 3.01 -2.62
N LEU A 315 -21.44 2.41 -2.98
CA LEU A 315 -21.62 0.97 -3.16
C LEU A 315 -21.81 0.57 -4.63
#